data_AF-A0AAP2GSW2-F1
#
_entry.id   AF-A0AAP2GSW2-F1
#
_cell.length_a   1.000
_cell.length_b   1.000
_cell.length_c   1.000
_cell.angle_alpha   90.00
_cell.angle_beta   90.00
_cell.angle_gamma   90.00
#
_symmetry.space_group_name_H-M   'P 1'
#
loop_
_entity.id
_entity.type
_entity.pdbx_description
1 polymer ?
#
loop_
_entity_poly.entity_id
_entity_poly.type
_entity_poly.pdbx_seq_one_letter_code
_entity_poly.pdbx_strand_id
1 'polypeptide(L)'
;MKQIVFSLLASILLVSASSCGSDDDDNKPADDLSEDITNLVPAALLTEMKSQGMPIHGGLTPPDLTGTFRASPLELKASNIEGDPYQPGHIFNDYVVTFFDQDNEDLSVTVNYENAPESGEGIGSFISGTGNKFSVFAEINASANGDDARMIQVTSGTMTNTGIKDLYYSLFMLDNGDNASGYWIDDGSGRISADEDGFSEKE
;
A
#
# COMPACT_ATOMS: atom_id res chain seq x y z
N MET A 1 -60.03 -12.46 43.34
CA MET A 1 -58.71 -12.96 43.76
C MET A 1 -57.94 -13.31 42.50
N LYS A 2 -56.70 -12.79 42.35
CA LYS A 2 -55.49 -13.36 41.71
C LYS A 2 -55.69 -14.41 40.58
N GLN A 3 -55.02 -14.42 39.41
CA GLN A 3 -53.88 -13.67 38.86
C GLN A 3 -53.53 -14.25 37.46
N ILE A 4 -52.67 -13.56 36.68
CA ILE A 4 -51.81 -14.05 35.55
C ILE A 4 -52.55 -14.22 34.19
N VAL A 5 -52.36 -13.47 33.09
CA VAL A 5 -51.25 -12.72 32.42
C VAL A 5 -50.32 -13.57 31.52
N PHE A 6 -50.36 -13.24 30.21
CA PHE A 6 -49.41 -13.45 29.08
C PHE A 6 -48.94 -14.88 28.73
N SER A 7 -49.09 -15.33 27.47
CA SER A 7 -48.22 -14.95 26.35
C SER A 7 -48.52 -15.69 25.04
N LEU A 8 -48.27 -14.97 23.95
CA LEU A 8 -48.29 -15.33 22.53
C LEU A 8 -47.13 -16.27 22.19
N LEU A 9 -47.27 -17.19 21.22
CA LEU A 9 -46.18 -17.53 20.27
C LEU A 9 -46.76 -18.34 19.09
N ALA A 10 -47.04 -17.66 17.98
CA ALA A 10 -47.31 -18.30 16.69
C ALA A 10 -46.01 -18.31 15.88
N SER A 11 -45.56 -19.52 15.58
CA SER A 11 -44.38 -19.83 14.77
C SER A 11 -44.66 -19.48 13.31
N ILE A 12 -43.90 -18.57 12.72
CA ILE A 12 -43.85 -18.39 11.26
C ILE A 12 -42.38 -18.45 10.84
N LEU A 13 -42.02 -19.58 10.23
CA LEU A 13 -40.82 -19.72 9.41
C LEU A 13 -40.99 -18.80 8.18
N LEU A 14 -40.10 -17.82 8.03
CA LEU A 14 -39.87 -17.12 6.78
C LEU A 14 -38.51 -17.57 6.25
N VAL A 15 -38.57 -18.39 5.20
CA VAL A 15 -37.43 -18.85 4.41
C VAL A 15 -37.04 -17.69 3.49
N SER A 16 -35.97 -16.96 3.81
CA SER A 16 -35.30 -16.09 2.86
C SER A 16 -34.30 -16.93 2.07
N ALA A 17 -34.63 -17.24 0.82
CA ALA A 17 -33.66 -17.74 -0.15
C ALA A 17 -32.70 -16.60 -0.47
N SER A 18 -31.48 -16.69 0.02
CA SER A 18 -30.35 -15.90 -0.46
C SER A 18 -30.10 -16.32 -1.90
N SER A 19 -30.50 -15.49 -2.86
CA SER A 19 -30.00 -15.58 -4.24
C SER A 19 -28.54 -15.13 -4.21
N CYS A 20 -27.65 -16.05 -3.82
CA CYS A 20 -26.23 -15.93 -4.10
C CYS A 20 -26.09 -16.20 -5.60
N GLY A 21 -26.04 -15.15 -6.39
CA GLY A 21 -25.49 -15.22 -7.73
C GLY A 21 -24.01 -15.54 -7.57
N SER A 22 -23.68 -16.82 -7.72
CA SER A 22 -22.32 -17.28 -7.93
C SER A 22 -21.97 -16.99 -9.38
N ASP A 23 -21.40 -15.81 -9.61
CA ASP A 23 -20.58 -15.57 -10.79
C ASP A 23 -19.18 -16.07 -10.44
N ASP A 24 -18.87 -17.26 -10.96
CA ASP A 24 -17.55 -17.85 -11.00
C ASP A 24 -16.68 -16.96 -11.90
N ASP A 25 -15.95 -16.03 -11.28
CA ASP A 25 -14.86 -15.29 -11.92
C ASP A 25 -13.56 -15.61 -11.16
N ASP A 26 -12.92 -16.71 -11.56
CA ASP A 26 -11.65 -17.22 -11.04
C ASP A 26 -10.45 -16.27 -11.31
N ASN A 27 -10.70 -15.00 -11.63
CA ASN A 27 -9.68 -13.99 -11.85
C ASN A 27 -9.98 -12.65 -11.17
N LYS A 28 -10.77 -12.64 -10.08
CA LYS A 28 -10.82 -11.47 -9.22
C LYS A 28 -9.42 -11.30 -8.58
N PRO A 29 -8.71 -10.18 -8.81
CA PRO A 29 -7.40 -9.96 -8.22
C PRO A 29 -7.54 -10.11 -6.71
N ALA A 30 -6.60 -10.85 -6.10
CA ALA A 30 -6.73 -11.48 -4.78
C ALA A 30 -7.00 -10.52 -3.60
N ASP A 31 -7.12 -9.22 -3.86
CA ASP A 31 -7.18 -8.14 -2.88
C ASP A 31 -8.00 -6.93 -3.35
N ASP A 32 -8.94 -7.07 -4.30
CA ASP A 32 -9.70 -5.92 -4.84
C ASP A 32 -8.78 -4.80 -5.41
N LEU A 33 -7.65 -5.17 -6.01
CA LEU A 33 -6.75 -4.24 -6.72
C LEU A 33 -7.19 -4.06 -8.18
N SER A 34 -6.89 -2.91 -8.79
CA SER A 34 -7.16 -2.70 -10.22
C SER A 34 -6.25 -3.57 -11.10
N GLU A 35 -6.66 -3.77 -12.36
CA GLU A 35 -5.84 -4.49 -13.34
C GLU A 35 -4.48 -3.81 -13.52
N ASP A 36 -4.46 -2.47 -13.56
CA ASP A 36 -3.23 -1.68 -13.67
C ASP A 36 -2.24 -1.96 -12.53
N ILE A 37 -2.72 -2.03 -11.28
CA ILE A 37 -1.87 -2.38 -10.13
C ILE A 37 -1.34 -3.81 -10.28
N THR A 38 -2.17 -4.77 -10.70
CA THR A 38 -1.72 -6.15 -10.86
C THR A 38 -0.80 -6.39 -12.05
N ASN A 39 -0.87 -5.52 -13.06
CA ASN A 39 0.07 -5.51 -14.19
C ASN A 39 1.39 -4.84 -13.81
N LEU A 40 1.34 -3.80 -12.98
CA LEU A 40 2.51 -3.07 -12.48
C LEU A 40 3.31 -3.91 -11.48
N VAL A 41 2.63 -4.56 -10.53
CA VAL A 41 3.26 -5.27 -9.41
C VAL A 41 3.09 -6.77 -9.58
N PRO A 42 4.16 -7.53 -9.85
CA PRO A 42 4.08 -8.98 -9.96
C PRO A 42 3.52 -9.62 -8.68
N ALA A 43 2.66 -10.63 -8.83
CA ALA A 43 2.00 -11.29 -7.70
C ALA A 43 2.96 -11.83 -6.64
N ALA A 44 4.15 -12.31 -7.05
CA ALA A 44 5.19 -12.77 -6.14
C ALA A 44 5.74 -11.62 -5.29
N LEU A 45 5.96 -10.45 -5.88
CA LEU A 45 6.45 -9.25 -5.18
C LEU A 45 5.39 -8.72 -4.20
N LEU A 46 4.14 -8.65 -4.63
CA LEU A 46 3.02 -8.29 -3.75
C LEU A 46 2.89 -9.23 -2.56
N THR A 47 3.06 -10.54 -2.80
CA THR A 47 3.04 -11.56 -1.74
C THR A 47 4.21 -11.35 -0.77
N GLU A 48 5.40 -11.03 -1.27
CA GLU A 48 6.59 -10.79 -0.46
C GLU A 48 6.44 -9.54 0.41
N MET A 49 5.96 -8.42 -0.14
CA MET A 49 5.69 -7.20 0.64
C MET A 49 4.75 -7.49 1.81
N LYS A 50 3.66 -8.23 1.56
CA LYS A 50 2.68 -8.58 2.59
C LYS A 50 3.23 -9.56 3.62
N SER A 51 4.04 -10.53 3.20
CA SER A 51 4.64 -11.52 4.10
C SER A 51 5.53 -10.85 5.15
N GLN A 52 6.19 -9.74 4.75
CA GLN A 52 7.02 -8.90 5.62
C GLN A 52 6.23 -7.84 6.41
N GLY A 53 4.91 -7.78 6.23
CA GLY A 53 4.04 -6.91 7.02
C GLY A 53 3.67 -5.57 6.38
N MET A 54 3.91 -5.38 5.07
CA MET A 54 3.43 -4.18 4.37
C MET A 54 1.90 -4.17 4.35
N PRO A 55 1.23 -3.12 4.89
CA PRO A 55 -0.20 -3.00 4.76
C PRO A 55 -0.56 -2.66 3.31
N ILE A 56 -1.32 -3.54 2.67
CA ILE A 56 -1.91 -3.29 1.35
C ILE A 56 -3.43 -3.20 1.50
N HIS A 57 -3.99 -2.07 1.10
CA HIS A 57 -5.40 -1.75 1.24
C HIS A 57 -6.09 -1.78 -0.11
N GLY A 58 -6.79 -2.88 -0.35
CA GLY A 58 -7.63 -3.09 -1.52
C GLY A 58 -8.85 -2.19 -1.61
N GLY A 59 -9.46 -2.19 -2.79
CA GLY A 59 -10.70 -1.50 -3.09
C GLY A 59 -10.54 -0.45 -4.19
N LEU A 60 -11.66 -0.13 -4.82
CA LEU A 60 -11.75 0.77 -5.97
C LEU A 60 -12.38 2.12 -5.60
N THR A 61 -12.44 2.44 -4.31
CA THR A 61 -12.98 3.70 -3.80
C THR A 61 -12.03 4.30 -2.75
N PRO A 62 -10.80 4.66 -3.14
CA PRO A 62 -9.84 5.22 -2.22
C PRO A 62 -10.27 6.62 -1.72
N PRO A 63 -9.75 7.08 -0.57
CA PRO A 63 -9.91 8.47 -0.14
C PRO A 63 -9.16 9.43 -1.07
N ASP A 64 -9.48 10.73 -0.97
CA ASP A 64 -8.66 11.79 -1.56
C ASP A 64 -7.35 11.95 -0.76
N LEU A 65 -6.23 11.79 -1.44
CA LEU A 65 -4.89 11.88 -0.85
C LEU A 65 -4.22 13.24 -1.07
N THR A 66 -4.82 14.14 -1.84
CA THR A 66 -4.15 15.35 -2.34
C THR A 66 -3.49 16.16 -1.22
N GLY A 67 -2.17 16.32 -1.27
CA GLY A 67 -1.39 17.02 -0.25
C GLY A 67 0.03 16.48 -0.08
N THR A 68 0.78 17.15 0.79
CA THR A 68 2.13 16.77 1.20
C THR A 68 2.09 16.25 2.64
N PHE A 69 2.79 15.16 2.90
CA PHE A 69 2.83 14.49 4.20
C PHE A 69 4.26 14.12 4.55
N ARG A 70 4.59 14.19 5.84
CA ARG A 70 5.93 13.89 6.35
C ARG A 70 5.88 12.82 7.42
N ALA A 71 6.57 11.71 7.19
CA ALA A 71 6.90 10.74 8.23
C ALA A 71 8.28 11.09 8.82
N SER A 72 8.29 11.42 10.12
CA SER A 72 9.49 11.89 10.82
C SER A 72 9.43 11.53 12.31
N PRO A 73 10.24 10.56 12.77
CA PRO A 73 11.25 9.82 12.02
C PRO A 73 10.68 8.62 11.24
N LEU A 74 11.35 8.27 10.12
CA LEU A 74 11.04 7.06 9.36
C LEU A 74 11.87 5.88 9.88
N GLU A 75 11.20 4.86 10.41
CA GLU A 75 11.85 3.69 11.03
C GLU A 75 11.72 2.44 10.14
N LEU A 76 12.84 1.73 9.93
CA LEU A 76 12.86 0.42 9.29
C LEU A 76 12.07 -0.61 10.12
N LYS A 77 11.07 -1.24 9.50
CA LYS A 77 10.26 -2.30 10.12
C LYS A 77 10.68 -3.69 9.68
N ALA A 78 11.00 -3.87 8.39
CA ALA A 78 11.43 -5.15 7.83
C ALA A 78 12.37 -4.97 6.63
N SER A 79 13.24 -5.96 6.42
CA SER A 79 14.09 -6.10 5.24
C SER A 79 14.31 -7.58 4.96
N ASN A 80 14.28 -7.96 3.69
CA ASN A 80 14.70 -9.29 3.21
C ASN A 80 16.02 -9.24 2.42
N ILE A 81 16.70 -8.10 2.38
CA ILE A 81 17.98 -7.95 1.66
C ILE A 81 19.04 -8.79 2.38
N GLU A 82 19.70 -9.70 1.65
CA GLU A 82 20.78 -10.49 2.21
C GLU A 82 21.96 -9.61 2.63
N GLY A 83 22.39 -9.73 3.88
CA GLY A 83 23.50 -8.93 4.40
C GLY A 83 23.19 -7.44 4.58
N ASP A 84 21.90 -7.07 4.67
CA ASP A 84 21.49 -5.67 4.86
C ASP A 84 22.23 -5.03 6.06
N PRO A 85 22.95 -3.91 5.85
CA PRO A 85 23.61 -3.21 6.95
C PRO A 85 22.63 -2.63 7.98
N TYR A 86 21.35 -2.49 7.62
CA TYR A 86 20.31 -1.97 8.50
C TYR A 86 19.48 -3.10 9.11
N GLN A 87 19.01 -2.87 10.33
CA GLN A 87 18.20 -3.80 11.10
C GLN A 87 16.89 -3.11 11.53
N PRO A 88 15.80 -3.84 11.78
CA PRO A 88 14.56 -3.25 12.29
C PRO A 88 14.82 -2.33 13.49
N GLY A 89 14.18 -1.15 13.49
CA GLY A 89 14.45 -0.05 14.42
C GLY A 89 15.50 0.95 13.95
N HIS A 90 16.15 0.74 12.81
CA HIS A 90 17.02 1.75 12.20
C HIS A 90 16.20 2.96 11.73
N ILE A 91 16.69 4.17 12.04
CA ILE A 91 16.03 5.43 11.65
C ILE A 91 16.69 5.97 10.39
N PHE A 92 15.90 6.10 9.33
CA PHE A 92 16.29 6.76 8.09
C PHE A 92 16.02 8.27 8.15
N ASN A 93 16.37 8.97 7.09
CA ASN A 93 15.90 10.33 6.88
C ASN A 93 14.37 10.36 6.75
N ASP A 94 13.78 11.50 7.09
CA ASP A 94 12.36 11.78 6.91
C ASP A 94 11.90 11.38 5.50
N TYR A 95 10.70 10.85 5.42
CA TYR A 95 10.03 10.59 4.16
C TYR A 95 8.97 11.66 3.93
N VAL A 96 9.16 12.48 2.90
CA VAL A 96 8.17 13.47 2.47
C VAL A 96 7.56 12.99 1.18
N VAL A 97 6.23 12.90 1.14
CA VAL A 97 5.47 12.45 -0.03
C VAL A 97 4.39 13.46 -0.38
N THR A 98 4.30 13.79 -1.66
CA THR A 98 3.24 14.66 -2.20
C THR A 98 2.40 13.87 -3.19
N PHE A 99 1.10 13.81 -2.93
CA PHE A 99 0.09 13.27 -3.84
C PHE A 99 -0.67 14.42 -4.51
N PHE A 100 -0.82 14.34 -5.83
CA PHE A 100 -1.55 15.34 -6.61
C PHE A 100 -2.11 14.72 -7.90
N ASP A 101 -3.00 15.46 -8.57
CA ASP A 101 -3.67 15.03 -9.80
C ASP A 101 -4.30 13.62 -9.67
N GLN A 102 -4.95 13.35 -8.54
CA GLN A 102 -5.67 12.09 -8.31
C GLN A 102 -6.94 12.00 -9.16
N ASP A 103 -7.10 10.87 -9.84
CA ASP A 103 -8.31 10.51 -10.59
C ASP A 103 -8.90 9.20 -10.03
N ASN A 104 -10.13 9.27 -9.50
CA ASN A 104 -10.80 8.12 -8.89
C ASN A 104 -11.57 7.26 -9.91
N GLU A 105 -11.77 7.73 -11.14
CA GLU A 105 -12.31 6.91 -12.23
C GLU A 105 -11.21 6.01 -12.79
N ASP A 106 -10.02 6.58 -13.02
CA ASP A 106 -8.85 5.87 -13.55
C ASP A 106 -7.99 5.22 -12.44
N LEU A 107 -8.31 5.45 -11.16
CA LEU A 107 -7.55 4.98 -10.00
C LEU A 107 -6.06 5.33 -10.10
N SER A 108 -5.79 6.54 -10.55
CA SER A 108 -4.43 7.07 -10.72
C SER A 108 -4.18 8.24 -9.78
N VAL A 109 -2.91 8.47 -9.48
CA VAL A 109 -2.44 9.61 -8.69
C VAL A 109 -1.01 9.90 -9.11
N THR A 110 -0.56 11.15 -9.06
CA THR A 110 0.85 11.47 -9.24
C THR A 110 1.55 11.55 -7.89
N VAL A 111 2.74 10.95 -7.79
CA VAL A 111 3.54 10.91 -6.56
C VAL A 111 4.88 11.58 -6.79
N ASN A 112 5.17 12.60 -5.98
CA ASN A 112 6.52 13.08 -5.76
C ASN A 112 6.99 12.66 -4.38
N TYR A 113 8.24 12.23 -4.26
CA TYR A 113 8.81 11.90 -2.96
C TYR A 113 10.22 12.44 -2.78
N GLU A 114 10.57 12.69 -1.52
CA GLU A 114 11.90 13.04 -1.07
C GLU A 114 12.28 12.17 0.13
N ASN A 115 13.38 11.45 0.02
CA ASN A 115 14.02 10.68 1.08
C ASN A 115 15.54 10.81 0.94
N ALA A 116 16.07 11.97 1.34
CA ALA A 116 17.41 12.46 0.99
C ALA A 116 18.52 11.38 1.07
N PRO A 117 19.45 11.30 0.09
CA PRO A 117 19.60 12.19 -1.07
C PRO A 117 18.68 11.85 -2.24
N GLU A 118 17.74 10.93 -2.07
CA GLU A 118 16.90 10.43 -3.15
C GLU A 118 15.63 11.28 -3.32
N SER A 119 15.29 11.57 -4.56
CA SER A 119 14.00 12.12 -4.96
C SER A 119 13.57 11.50 -6.28
N GLY A 120 12.27 11.41 -6.50
CA GLY A 120 11.72 10.81 -7.71
C GLY A 120 10.25 11.18 -7.95
N GLU A 121 9.82 10.92 -9.18
CA GLU A 121 8.45 11.06 -9.65
C GLU A 121 7.96 9.66 -10.09
N GLY A 122 6.79 9.25 -9.59
CA GLY A 122 6.18 7.98 -9.97
C GLY A 122 5.77 7.99 -11.44
N ILE A 123 6.36 7.11 -12.25
CA ILE A 123 5.95 6.95 -13.65
C ILE A 123 4.74 6.02 -13.66
N GLY A 124 3.54 6.59 -13.54
CA GLY A 124 2.29 5.82 -13.55
C GLY A 124 1.96 5.22 -12.18
N SER A 125 1.70 6.07 -11.19
CA SER A 125 1.24 5.61 -9.89
C SER A 125 -0.26 5.35 -9.85
N PHE A 126 -0.63 4.21 -9.27
CA PHE A 126 -2.01 3.77 -9.11
C PHE A 126 -2.39 3.70 -7.63
N ILE A 127 -3.66 3.96 -7.34
CA ILE A 127 -4.20 4.01 -5.99
C ILE A 127 -5.28 2.95 -5.80
N SER A 128 -5.22 2.25 -4.67
CA SER A 128 -6.29 1.39 -4.18
C SER A 128 -6.72 1.80 -2.78
N GLY A 129 -7.93 1.44 -2.40
CA GLY A 129 -8.41 1.71 -1.05
C GLY A 129 -9.92 1.63 -0.89
N THR A 130 -10.33 1.66 0.38
CA THR A 130 -11.74 1.71 0.76
C THR A 130 -11.90 2.57 2.00
N GLY A 131 -12.89 3.46 1.99
CA GLY A 131 -13.16 4.37 3.10
C GLY A 131 -12.01 5.36 3.25
N ASN A 132 -11.33 5.34 4.39
CA ASN A 132 -10.16 6.20 4.63
C ASN A 132 -8.83 5.46 4.55
N LYS A 133 -8.80 4.20 4.12
CA LYS A 133 -7.57 3.44 3.94
C LYS A 133 -7.14 3.48 2.48
N PHE A 134 -5.84 3.55 2.24
CA PHE A 134 -5.30 3.60 0.89
C PHE A 134 -3.97 2.86 0.77
N SER A 135 -3.61 2.50 -0.46
CA SER A 135 -2.26 2.15 -0.88
C SER A 135 -1.99 2.75 -2.25
N VAL A 136 -0.86 3.41 -2.42
CA VAL A 136 -0.38 3.96 -3.69
C VAL A 136 0.83 3.16 -4.13
N PHE A 137 0.82 2.68 -5.36
CA PHE A 137 1.87 1.91 -6.00
C PHE A 137 2.50 2.76 -7.09
N ALA A 138 3.83 2.92 -7.07
CA ALA A 138 4.56 3.68 -8.07
C ALA A 138 5.74 2.86 -8.58
N GLU A 139 5.90 2.74 -9.90
CA GLU A 139 7.16 2.26 -10.49
C GLU A 139 8.14 3.42 -10.61
N ILE A 140 9.35 3.17 -10.12
CA ILE A 140 10.47 4.10 -10.13
C ILE A 140 11.58 3.52 -11.00
N ASN A 141 12.07 4.32 -11.95
CA ASN A 141 13.30 4.01 -12.69
C ASN A 141 14.47 4.73 -12.01
N ALA A 142 15.57 4.01 -11.79
CA ALA A 142 16.79 4.56 -11.20
C ALA A 142 18.02 4.14 -12.00
N SER A 143 19.03 5.00 -12.03
CA SER A 143 20.30 4.75 -12.72
C SER A 143 21.47 5.06 -11.79
N ALA A 144 22.40 4.11 -11.63
CA ALA A 144 23.57 4.27 -10.78
C ALA A 144 24.74 3.46 -11.34
N ASN A 145 25.94 4.02 -11.29
CA ASN A 145 27.17 3.36 -11.79
C ASN A 145 27.12 2.86 -13.24
N GLY A 146 26.21 3.41 -14.06
CA GLY A 146 26.02 3.01 -15.45
C GLY A 146 25.03 1.85 -15.66
N ASP A 147 24.41 1.36 -14.58
CA ASP A 147 23.35 0.35 -14.61
C ASP A 147 22.00 1.01 -14.29
N ASP A 148 20.95 0.55 -14.97
CA ASP A 148 19.56 0.95 -14.72
C ASP A 148 18.85 -0.12 -13.90
N ALA A 149 17.91 0.30 -13.05
CA ALA A 149 17.08 -0.56 -12.23
C ALA A 149 15.65 0.00 -12.14
N ARG A 150 14.71 -0.89 -11.88
CA ARG A 150 13.29 -0.58 -11.68
C ARG A 150 12.84 -1.09 -10.33
N MET A 151 12.07 -0.28 -9.64
CA MET A 151 11.61 -0.56 -8.29
C MET A 151 10.12 -0.26 -8.15
N ILE A 152 9.44 -1.00 -7.29
CA ILE A 152 8.10 -0.65 -6.84
C ILE A 152 8.20 0.04 -5.49
N GLN A 153 7.72 1.27 -5.46
CA GLN A 153 7.44 2.02 -4.25
C GLN A 153 5.98 1.84 -3.86
N VAL A 154 5.72 1.58 -2.58
CA VAL A 154 4.35 1.56 -2.05
C VAL A 154 4.24 2.45 -0.84
N THR A 155 3.28 3.38 -0.86
CA THR A 155 2.92 4.21 0.30
C THR A 155 1.51 3.87 0.74
N SER A 156 1.31 3.55 2.01
CA SER A 156 0.05 3.03 2.51
C SER A 156 -0.27 3.59 3.89
N GLY A 157 -1.56 3.69 4.22
CA GLY A 157 -1.97 4.17 5.52
C GLY A 157 -3.45 4.47 5.62
N THR A 158 -3.80 5.22 6.67
CA THR A 158 -5.17 5.64 6.94
C THR A 158 -5.26 7.17 6.91
N MET A 159 -5.94 7.72 5.90
CA MET A 159 -6.23 9.14 5.81
C MET A 159 -7.07 9.64 6.98
N THR A 160 -6.71 10.83 7.43
CA THR A 160 -7.45 11.64 8.40
C THR A 160 -7.61 13.06 7.87
N ASN A 161 -8.32 13.90 8.61
CA ASN A 161 -8.51 15.30 8.21
C ASN A 161 -7.21 16.15 8.30
N THR A 162 -6.19 15.68 9.03
CA THR A 162 -4.98 16.46 9.34
C THR A 162 -3.68 15.77 8.92
N GLY A 163 -3.76 14.60 8.28
CA GLY A 163 -2.58 13.79 7.98
C GLY A 163 -2.90 12.33 7.72
N ILE A 164 -1.86 11.50 7.70
CA ILE A 164 -1.94 10.06 7.51
C ILE A 164 -1.60 9.38 8.84
N LYS A 165 -2.51 8.55 9.33
CA LYS A 165 -2.24 7.67 10.46
C LYS A 165 -1.62 6.36 9.97
N ASP A 166 -0.62 5.88 10.71
CA ASP A 166 0.07 4.62 10.48
C ASP A 166 0.62 4.56 9.03
N LEU A 167 1.39 5.58 8.62
CA LEU A 167 2.02 5.62 7.29
C LEU A 167 3.10 4.55 7.19
N TYR A 168 2.98 3.71 6.18
CA TYR A 168 4.00 2.76 5.75
C TYR A 168 4.53 3.14 4.37
N TYR A 169 5.81 2.90 4.19
CA TYR A 169 6.55 3.08 2.96
C TYR A 169 7.35 1.82 2.67
N SER A 170 7.32 1.33 1.44
CA SER A 170 8.21 0.25 1.01
C SER A 170 8.86 0.57 -0.32
N LEU A 171 10.07 0.06 -0.51
CA LEU A 171 10.78 0.09 -1.79
C LEU A 171 11.35 -1.30 -2.04
N PHE A 172 10.92 -1.92 -3.14
CA PHE A 172 11.34 -3.26 -3.54
C PHE A 172 11.84 -3.25 -4.97
N MET A 173 12.91 -4.02 -5.23
CA MET A 173 13.46 -4.19 -6.56
C MET A 173 12.50 -5.01 -7.43
N LEU A 174 12.10 -4.41 -8.55
CA LEU A 174 11.33 -5.08 -9.59
C LEU A 174 12.27 -5.80 -10.57
N ASP A 175 13.33 -5.10 -10.98
CA ASP A 175 14.28 -5.53 -12.01
C ASP A 175 15.57 -4.72 -11.85
N ASN A 176 16.66 -5.37 -11.43
CA ASN A 176 17.98 -4.77 -11.29
C ASN A 176 18.84 -4.82 -12.57
N GLY A 177 18.24 -5.22 -13.70
CA GLY A 177 18.91 -5.38 -14.98
C GLY A 177 19.99 -6.47 -14.95
N ASP A 178 21.14 -6.19 -15.57
CA ASP A 178 22.31 -7.08 -15.49
C ASP A 178 23.09 -6.90 -14.18
N ASN A 179 22.83 -5.80 -13.44
CA ASN A 179 23.54 -5.38 -12.23
C ASN A 179 25.06 -5.59 -12.30
N ALA A 180 25.68 -5.19 -13.42
CA ALA A 180 27.08 -5.49 -13.72
C ALA A 180 28.05 -4.87 -12.71
N SER A 181 27.68 -3.74 -12.10
CA SER A 181 28.43 -3.09 -11.02
C SER A 181 28.27 -3.77 -9.65
N GLY A 182 27.24 -4.61 -9.47
CA GLY A 182 26.87 -5.20 -8.18
C GLY A 182 26.35 -4.17 -7.17
N TYR A 183 25.88 -3.01 -7.65
CA TYR A 183 25.40 -1.91 -6.81
C TYR A 183 23.96 -2.11 -6.33
N TRP A 184 23.10 -2.66 -7.20
CA TRP A 184 21.69 -2.85 -6.91
C TRP A 184 21.47 -4.10 -6.05
N ILE A 185 20.41 -4.07 -5.24
CA ILE A 185 19.93 -5.25 -4.51
C ILE A 185 19.29 -6.26 -5.47
N ASP A 186 19.11 -7.50 -5.01
CA ASP A 186 18.50 -8.56 -5.81
C ASP A 186 17.01 -8.31 -6.10
N ASP A 187 16.54 -8.77 -7.25
CA ASP A 187 15.12 -8.75 -7.62
C ASP A 187 14.25 -9.36 -6.52
N GLY A 188 13.13 -8.71 -6.23
CA GLY A 188 12.22 -9.11 -5.17
C GLY A 188 12.68 -8.79 -3.74
N SER A 189 13.88 -8.23 -3.58
CA SER A 189 14.36 -7.75 -2.29
C SER A 189 14.00 -6.29 -2.06
N GLY A 190 13.84 -5.90 -0.80
CA GLY A 190 13.44 -4.55 -0.45
C GLY A 190 13.35 -4.31 1.05
N ARG A 191 12.84 -3.13 1.38
CA ARG A 191 12.64 -2.67 2.76
C ARG A 191 11.23 -2.15 2.94
N ILE A 192 10.73 -2.30 4.17
CA ILE A 192 9.50 -1.68 4.65
C ILE A 192 9.86 -0.81 5.84
N SER A 193 9.46 0.45 5.77
CA SER A 193 9.60 1.43 6.82
C SER A 193 8.24 2.02 7.18
N ALA A 194 8.14 2.63 8.35
CA ALA A 194 6.93 3.31 8.77
C ALA A 194 7.25 4.54 9.61
N ASP A 195 6.28 5.44 9.70
CA ASP A 195 6.35 6.57 10.63
C ASP A 195 6.40 6.06 12.07
N GLU A 196 7.46 6.37 12.81
CA GLU A 196 7.68 5.83 14.16
C GLU A 196 6.58 6.30 15.13
N ASP A 197 6.17 7.56 15.03
CA ASP A 197 5.19 8.14 15.94
C ASP A 197 3.73 7.80 15.55
N GLY A 198 3.56 7.17 14.39
CA GLY A 198 2.29 6.70 13.84
C GLY A 198 1.43 7.80 13.22
N PHE A 199 1.94 9.02 13.01
CA PHE A 199 1.16 10.09 12.40
C PHE A 199 1.97 11.08 11.55
N SER A 200 1.76 11.03 10.23
CA SER A 200 2.37 11.94 9.28
C SER A 200 1.46 13.16 9.06
N GLU A 201 1.84 14.31 9.62
CA GLU A 201 1.08 15.56 9.47
C GLU A 201 1.02 16.01 8.00
N LYS A 202 -0.11 16.59 7.61
CA LYS A 202 -0.28 17.27 6.33
C LYS A 202 0.35 18.66 6.40
N GLU A 203 1.26 18.96 5.47
CA GLU A 203 1.93 20.27 5.35
C GLU A 203 1.05 21.36 4.70
#